data_AF-A0A8C5GUX2-F1
#
_entry.id   AF-A0A8C5GUX2-F1
#
_cell.length_a   1.000
_cell.length_b   1.000
_cell.length_c   1.000
_cell.angle_alpha   90.00
_cell.angle_beta   90.00
_cell.angle_gamma   90.00
#
_symmetry.space_group_name_H-M   'P 1'
#
loop_
_entity.id
_entity.type
_entity.pdbx_description
1 polymer ?
#
loop_
_entity_poly.entity_id
_entity_poly.type
_entity_poly.pdbx_seq_one_letter_code
_entity_poly.pdbx_strand_id
1 'polypeptide(L)'
;QVSLLPDVWREDYWLPSGVTWSDMERLSDSERPRPRDLFTAPPLALGFVALRYVFERFVAPPMGRCLGVNDRVTVGCPTQNIYLSPGLWFWFQSEMMSLMESSTKTQRQIQTWFRLRRNQDRPSQTTKFGEAAWRFFFYLSAFVGGLSCLIDRRWFWDHRECWREYPVQPMDSALYWYYMLELGFYGSLLLRISVDIKRKDFKEQVIHHLATIFLLSFSYCANYIRIGTLVMLLHDSSDILLEVTIEMMRL
;
A
#
# COMPACT_ATOMS: atom_id res chain seq x y z
N GLN A 1 -30.31 0.10 -6.29
CA GLN A 1 -29.62 0.38 -5.01
C GLN A 1 -29.21 -0.95 -4.42
N VAL A 2 -27.91 -1.20 -4.28
CA VAL A 2 -27.39 -2.47 -3.74
C VAL A 2 -27.37 -2.37 -2.21
N SER A 3 -28.42 -2.89 -1.57
CA SER A 3 -28.53 -3.04 -0.12
C SER A 3 -27.88 -4.36 0.30
N LEU A 4 -26.54 -4.39 0.39
CA LEU A 4 -25.81 -5.62 0.75
C LEU A 4 -25.77 -5.90 2.27
N LEU A 5 -26.15 -4.96 3.14
CA LEU A 5 -26.15 -5.14 4.60
C LEU A 5 -27.19 -4.21 5.29
N PRO A 6 -28.48 -4.57 5.35
CA PRO A 6 -29.50 -3.72 5.99
C PRO A 6 -29.26 -3.49 7.49
N ASP A 7 -28.59 -4.42 8.18
CA ASP A 7 -28.37 -4.33 9.63
C ASP A 7 -27.08 -3.62 10.04
N VAL A 8 -26.10 -3.47 9.13
CA VAL A 8 -24.80 -2.89 9.51
C VAL A 8 -24.91 -1.40 9.78
N TRP A 9 -25.85 -0.67 9.17
CA TRP A 9 -26.02 0.76 9.43
C TRP A 9 -27.08 1.08 10.50
N ARG A 10 -27.47 0.09 11.33
CA ARG A 10 -28.38 0.36 12.45
C ARG A 10 -27.79 1.37 13.42
N GLU A 11 -28.60 2.34 13.80
CA GLU A 11 -28.23 3.49 14.63
C GLU A 11 -27.69 3.05 15.99
N ASP A 12 -28.32 2.03 16.61
CA ASP A 12 -27.96 1.51 17.92
C ASP A 12 -26.51 0.99 18.04
N TYR A 13 -25.86 0.63 16.92
CA TYR A 13 -24.50 0.09 16.93
C TYR A 13 -23.42 1.17 16.87
N TRP A 14 -23.73 2.32 16.28
CA TRP A 14 -22.71 3.33 15.94
C TRP A 14 -23.01 4.71 16.51
N LEU A 15 -24.25 4.99 16.87
CA LEU A 15 -24.69 6.28 17.36
C LEU A 15 -25.02 6.22 18.86
N PRO A 16 -24.78 7.31 19.60
CA PRO A 16 -25.29 7.46 20.95
C PRO A 16 -26.82 7.39 20.99
N SER A 17 -27.37 7.01 22.14
CA SER A 17 -28.83 6.92 22.33
C SER A 17 -29.52 8.25 22.04
N GLY A 18 -30.54 8.23 21.17
CA GLY A 18 -31.32 9.41 20.82
C GLY A 18 -30.75 10.25 19.67
N VAL A 19 -29.73 9.73 18.97
CA VAL A 19 -29.14 10.36 17.78
C VAL A 19 -29.29 9.45 16.57
N THR A 20 -29.61 10.04 15.42
CA THR A 20 -29.95 9.34 14.18
C THR A 20 -29.03 9.77 13.04
N TRP A 21 -28.94 8.99 11.96
CA TRP A 21 -28.09 9.38 10.83
C TRP A 21 -28.59 10.64 10.10
N SER A 22 -29.90 10.95 10.22
CA SER A 22 -30.48 12.18 9.68
C SER A 22 -29.97 13.43 10.40
N ASP A 23 -29.46 13.31 11.63
CA ASP A 23 -28.82 14.43 12.32
C ASP A 23 -27.60 14.98 11.57
N MET A 24 -26.91 14.14 10.78
CA MET A 24 -25.83 14.60 9.93
C MET A 24 -26.29 15.51 8.78
N GLU A 25 -27.58 15.49 8.42
CA GLU A 25 -28.15 16.41 7.41
C GLU A 25 -28.20 17.86 7.90
N ARG A 26 -27.96 18.09 9.21
CA ARG A 26 -27.77 19.44 9.76
C ARG A 26 -26.48 20.10 9.30
N LEU A 27 -25.48 19.32 8.86
CA LEU A 27 -24.24 19.85 8.30
C LEU A 27 -24.45 20.37 6.89
N SER A 28 -23.71 21.42 6.52
CA SER A 28 -23.73 21.89 5.15
C SER A 28 -23.19 20.83 4.19
N ASP A 29 -23.60 20.91 2.93
CA ASP A 29 -23.22 19.93 1.91
C ASP A 29 -21.70 19.84 1.67
N SER A 30 -20.96 20.91 1.97
CA SER A 30 -19.49 20.97 1.87
C SER A 30 -18.76 20.38 3.07
N GLU A 31 -19.40 20.36 4.24
CA GLU A 31 -18.79 19.90 5.50
C GLU A 31 -19.14 18.45 5.84
N ARG A 32 -20.09 17.86 5.11
CA ARG A 32 -20.59 16.51 5.34
C ARG A 32 -19.83 15.48 4.50
N PRO A 33 -19.17 14.47 5.10
CA PRO A 33 -18.58 13.37 4.35
C PRO A 33 -19.68 12.52 3.71
N ARG A 34 -19.55 12.21 2.43
CA ARG A 34 -20.51 11.37 1.71
C ARG A 34 -19.81 10.15 1.09
N PRO A 35 -20.47 8.98 1.05
CA PRO A 35 -19.90 7.80 0.41
C PRO A 35 -19.47 8.02 -1.05
N ARG A 36 -20.12 8.97 -1.76
CA ARG A 36 -19.75 9.34 -3.14
C ARG A 36 -18.35 9.94 -3.24
N ASP A 37 -17.85 10.55 -2.17
CA ASP A 37 -16.55 11.21 -2.20
C ASP A 37 -15.43 10.17 -2.27
N LEU A 38 -15.67 8.93 -1.82
CA LEU A 38 -14.73 7.82 -1.96
C LEU A 38 -14.39 7.51 -3.43
N PHE A 39 -15.22 7.92 -4.40
CA PHE A 39 -14.91 7.80 -5.82
C PHE A 39 -13.79 8.74 -6.28
N THR A 40 -13.33 9.70 -5.46
CA THR A 40 -12.10 10.46 -5.74
C THR A 40 -10.84 9.67 -5.43
N ALA A 41 -10.91 8.60 -4.63
CA ALA A 41 -9.74 7.80 -4.27
C ALA A 41 -9.16 6.98 -5.45
N PRO A 42 -9.95 6.30 -6.31
CA PRO A 42 -9.40 5.59 -7.47
C PRO A 42 -8.57 6.44 -8.45
N PRO A 43 -9.01 7.64 -8.90
CA PRO A 43 -8.17 8.47 -9.75
C PRO A 43 -6.90 8.95 -9.03
N LEU A 44 -6.97 9.25 -7.72
CA LEU A 44 -5.79 9.57 -6.92
C LEU A 44 -4.83 8.38 -6.85
N ALA A 45 -5.34 7.16 -6.67
CA ALA A 45 -4.54 5.94 -6.66
C ALA A 45 -3.76 5.75 -7.97
N LEU A 46 -4.42 5.97 -9.12
CA LEU A 46 -3.74 5.94 -10.42
C LEU A 46 -2.69 7.05 -10.55
N GLY A 47 -2.99 8.25 -10.04
CA GLY A 47 -2.05 9.35 -9.96
C GLY A 47 -0.79 8.99 -9.15
N PHE A 48 -0.96 8.34 -8.00
CA PHE A 48 0.16 7.84 -7.19
C PHE A 48 0.95 6.73 -7.88
N VAL A 49 0.30 5.82 -8.61
CA VAL A 49 1.02 4.82 -9.41
C VAL A 49 1.88 5.50 -10.48
N ALA A 50 1.36 6.52 -11.15
CA ALA A 50 2.12 7.29 -12.13
C ALA A 50 3.29 8.06 -11.47
N LEU A 51 3.04 8.70 -10.33
CA LEU A 51 4.06 9.43 -9.58
C LEU A 51 5.19 8.51 -9.10
N ARG A 52 4.83 7.33 -8.60
CA ARG A 52 5.79 6.27 -8.24
C ARG A 52 6.63 5.85 -9.43
N TYR A 53 6.01 5.62 -10.59
CA TYR A 53 6.73 5.26 -11.81
C TYR A 53 7.76 6.33 -12.20
N VAL A 54 7.39 7.60 -12.11
CA VAL A 54 8.31 8.73 -12.34
C VAL A 54 9.44 8.72 -11.31
N PHE A 55 9.16 8.51 -10.03
CA PHE A 55 10.17 8.44 -8.98
C PHE A 55 11.15 7.29 -9.19
N GLU A 56 10.65 6.07 -9.42
CA GLU A 56 11.47 4.87 -9.67
C GLU A 56 12.32 5.04 -10.93
N ARG A 57 11.83 5.77 -11.94
CA ARG A 57 12.54 5.97 -13.21
C ARG A 57 13.61 7.06 -13.15
N PHE A 58 13.32 8.18 -12.48
CA PHE A 58 14.15 9.38 -12.56
C PHE A 58 14.89 9.71 -11.26
N VAL A 59 14.32 9.39 -10.09
CA VAL A 59 14.85 9.81 -8.78
C VAL A 59 15.61 8.69 -8.09
N ALA A 60 15.09 7.46 -8.11
CA ALA A 60 15.74 6.32 -7.45
C ALA A 60 17.13 5.98 -8.02
N PRO A 61 17.38 5.97 -9.35
CA PRO A 61 18.70 5.63 -9.90
C PRO A 61 19.84 6.61 -9.53
N PRO A 62 19.68 7.95 -9.60
CA PRO A 62 20.73 8.85 -9.11
C PRO A 62 20.92 8.75 -7.59
N MET A 63 19.84 8.61 -6.81
CA MET A 63 19.94 8.43 -5.35
C MET A 63 20.70 7.17 -4.95
N GLY A 64 20.39 6.03 -5.58
CA GLY A 64 21.07 4.77 -5.33
C GLY A 64 22.57 4.85 -5.64
N ARG A 65 22.96 5.58 -6.70
CA ARG A 65 24.37 5.83 -7.02
C ARG A 65 25.08 6.69 -5.98
N CYS A 66 24.44 7.75 -5.50
CA CYS A 66 25.00 8.60 -4.43
C CYS A 66 25.20 7.83 -3.12
N LEU A 67 24.32 6.86 -2.82
CA LEU A 67 24.40 6.02 -1.62
C LEU A 67 25.26 4.75 -1.81
N GLY A 68 25.90 4.58 -2.97
CA GLY A 68 26.79 3.45 -3.25
C GLY A 68 26.07 2.10 -3.38
N VAL A 69 24.77 2.10 -3.68
CA VAL A 69 23.98 0.88 -3.91
C VAL A 69 24.45 0.25 -5.23
N ASN A 70 25.34 -0.72 -5.12
CA ASN A 70 25.85 -1.47 -6.25
C ASN A 70 25.03 -2.75 -6.46
N ASP A 71 24.56 -2.94 -7.68
CA ASP A 71 23.93 -4.19 -8.05
C ASP A 71 24.99 -5.31 -8.08
N ARG A 72 24.64 -6.46 -7.51
CA ARG A 72 25.50 -7.64 -7.62
C ARG A 72 25.59 -8.01 -9.09
N VAL A 73 26.83 -8.09 -9.61
CA VAL A 73 27.09 -8.56 -10.97
C VAL A 73 26.47 -9.95 -11.12
N THR A 74 25.39 -10.02 -11.88
CA THR A 74 24.69 -11.29 -12.13
C THR A 74 25.30 -11.92 -13.35
N VAL A 75 25.87 -13.12 -13.19
CA VAL A 75 26.44 -13.88 -14.32
C VAL A 75 25.31 -14.21 -15.29
N GLY A 76 25.42 -13.71 -16.52
CA GLY A 76 24.44 -13.96 -17.58
C GLY A 76 24.30 -15.45 -17.86
N CYS A 77 23.07 -15.96 -17.81
CA CYS A 77 22.77 -17.29 -18.32
C CYS A 77 22.82 -17.25 -19.86
N PRO A 78 23.53 -18.17 -20.55
CA PRO A 78 23.47 -18.26 -22.00
C PRO A 78 22.02 -18.48 -22.44
N THR A 79 21.53 -17.62 -23.34
CA THR A 79 20.19 -17.71 -23.91
C THR A 79 20.08 -19.01 -24.70
N GLN A 80 19.48 -20.02 -24.09
CA GLN A 80 18.95 -21.16 -24.84
C GLN A 80 17.44 -21.11 -24.74
N ASN A 81 16.78 -21.25 -25.89
CA ASN A 81 15.33 -21.31 -26.08
C ASN A 81 14.74 -22.60 -25.47
N ILE A 82 14.95 -22.82 -24.18
CA ILE A 82 14.20 -23.84 -23.45
C ILE A 82 12.97 -23.12 -22.90
N TYR A 83 11.88 -23.15 -23.67
CA TYR A 83 10.58 -22.68 -23.22
C TYR A 83 10.09 -23.59 -22.10
N LEU A 84 10.33 -23.23 -20.84
CA LEU A 84 9.64 -23.86 -19.72
C LEU A 84 8.39 -23.07 -19.37
N SER A 85 7.25 -23.76 -19.41
CA SER A 85 5.95 -23.29 -18.96
C SER A 85 6.01 -22.84 -17.49
N PRO A 86 5.44 -21.68 -17.11
CA PRO A 86 5.39 -21.26 -15.72
C PRO A 86 4.42 -22.17 -14.93
N GLY A 87 4.95 -23.01 -14.03
CA GLY A 87 4.14 -23.87 -13.16
C GLY A 87 4.79 -25.15 -12.65
N LEU A 88 5.99 -25.49 -13.12
CA LEU A 88 6.50 -26.87 -13.07
C LEU A 88 7.45 -27.19 -11.90
N TRP A 89 7.31 -26.50 -10.77
CA TRP A 89 8.19 -26.68 -9.61
C TRP A 89 8.07 -28.08 -8.97
N PHE A 90 6.93 -28.74 -9.19
CA PHE A 90 6.59 -30.03 -8.58
C PHE A 90 6.97 -31.25 -9.45
N TRP A 91 7.13 -31.08 -10.76
CA TRP A 91 7.42 -32.18 -11.72
C TRP A 91 8.91 -32.28 -12.09
N PHE A 92 9.78 -31.85 -11.17
CA PHE A 92 11.21 -31.63 -11.40
C PHE A 92 12.00 -32.89 -11.83
N GLN A 93 11.54 -34.09 -11.52
CA GLN A 93 12.29 -35.31 -11.86
C GLN A 93 11.93 -35.88 -13.24
N SER A 94 10.65 -35.98 -13.59
CA SER A 94 10.21 -36.59 -14.85
C SER A 94 10.51 -35.71 -16.06
N GLU A 95 10.28 -34.39 -15.97
CA GLU A 95 10.60 -33.47 -17.07
C GLU A 95 12.11 -33.26 -17.25
N MET A 96 12.89 -33.29 -16.16
CA MET A 96 14.36 -33.22 -16.24
C MET A 96 14.95 -34.40 -17.00
N MET A 97 14.38 -35.61 -16.84
CA MET A 97 14.78 -36.80 -17.63
C MET A 97 14.46 -36.61 -19.12
N SER A 98 13.29 -36.08 -19.47
CA SER A 98 12.91 -35.80 -20.87
C SER A 98 13.74 -34.68 -21.53
N LEU A 99 14.14 -33.67 -20.75
CA LEU A 99 15.06 -32.62 -21.19
C LEU A 99 16.49 -33.15 -21.36
N MET A 100 16.93 -34.09 -20.52
CA MET A 100 18.21 -34.77 -20.67
C MET A 100 18.26 -35.69 -21.90
N GLU A 101 17.12 -36.27 -22.29
CA GLU A 101 17.01 -37.11 -23.50
C GLU A 101 17.02 -36.28 -24.79
N SER A 102 16.46 -35.06 -24.76
CA SER A 102 16.42 -34.14 -25.90
C SER A 102 17.61 -33.17 -25.99
N SER A 103 18.40 -33.03 -24.92
CA SER A 103 19.52 -32.09 -24.84
C SER A 103 20.84 -32.83 -24.61
N THR A 104 21.89 -32.53 -25.39
CA THR A 104 23.26 -33.07 -25.21
C THR A 104 23.97 -32.55 -23.93
N LYS A 105 23.22 -32.14 -22.91
CA LYS A 105 23.71 -31.41 -21.74
C LYS A 105 23.74 -32.29 -20.50
N THR A 106 24.80 -32.15 -19.71
CA THR A 106 24.97 -32.88 -18.46
C THR A 106 24.02 -32.37 -17.37
N GLN A 107 23.56 -33.22 -16.46
CA GLN A 107 22.74 -32.87 -15.28
C GLN A 107 23.28 -31.65 -14.51
N ARG A 108 24.61 -31.54 -14.33
CA ARG A 108 25.27 -30.39 -13.67
C ARG A 108 25.08 -29.07 -14.42
N GLN A 109 25.03 -29.10 -15.75
CA GLN A 109 24.80 -27.92 -16.58
C GLN A 109 23.35 -27.45 -16.47
N ILE A 110 22.40 -28.38 -16.43
CA ILE A 110 20.97 -28.08 -16.23
C ILE A 110 20.73 -27.48 -14.85
N GLN A 111 21.29 -28.08 -13.78
CA GLN A 111 21.20 -27.54 -12.42
C GLN A 111 21.84 -26.15 -12.28
N THR A 112 23.01 -25.96 -12.92
CA THR A 112 23.69 -24.66 -12.95
C THR A 112 22.86 -23.62 -13.70
N TRP A 113 22.23 -24.01 -14.82
CA TRP A 113 21.32 -23.15 -15.58
C TRP A 113 20.12 -22.72 -14.73
N PHE A 114 19.44 -23.65 -14.04
CA PHE A 114 18.33 -23.32 -13.14
C PHE A 114 18.75 -22.40 -11.99
N ARG A 115 19.94 -22.63 -11.41
CA ARG A 115 20.50 -21.77 -10.35
C ARG A 115 20.79 -20.36 -10.87
N LEU A 116 21.39 -20.25 -12.05
CA LEU A 116 21.68 -18.96 -12.70
C LEU A 116 20.40 -18.22 -13.09
N ARG A 117 19.42 -18.93 -13.66
CA ARG A 117 18.11 -18.39 -14.03
C ARG A 117 17.37 -17.83 -12.81
N ARG A 118 17.32 -18.60 -11.71
CA ARG A 118 16.73 -18.14 -10.44
C ARG A 118 17.46 -16.94 -9.84
N ASN A 119 18.77 -16.82 -10.05
CA ASN A 119 19.53 -15.65 -9.62
C ASN A 119 19.34 -14.44 -10.55
N GLN A 120 19.03 -14.62 -11.83
CA GLN A 120 18.66 -13.55 -12.77
C GLN A 120 17.28 -12.96 -12.50
N ASP A 121 16.31 -13.81 -12.12
CA ASP A 121 14.96 -13.35 -11.78
C ASP A 121 14.90 -12.65 -10.40
N ARG A 122 16.02 -12.57 -9.68
CA ARG A 122 16.07 -11.81 -8.41
C ARG A 122 16.08 -10.32 -8.72
N PRO A 123 15.22 -9.53 -8.06
CA PRO A 123 15.23 -8.08 -8.20
C PRO A 123 16.59 -7.52 -7.78
N SER A 124 17.05 -6.53 -8.54
CA SER A 124 18.29 -5.81 -8.27
C SER A 124 18.19 -5.05 -6.94
N GLN A 125 19.33 -4.75 -6.31
CA GLN A 125 19.33 -4.01 -5.05
C GLN A 125 18.86 -2.57 -5.27
N THR A 126 19.16 -2.02 -6.45
CA THR A 126 18.65 -0.72 -6.90
C THR A 126 17.13 -0.66 -6.99
N THR A 127 16.45 -1.71 -7.48
CA THR A 127 14.98 -1.75 -7.53
C THR A 127 14.40 -1.79 -6.12
N LYS A 128 14.91 -2.64 -5.23
CA LYS A 128 14.42 -2.70 -3.84
C LYS A 128 14.64 -1.39 -3.09
N PHE A 129 15.80 -0.76 -3.29
CA PHE A 129 16.08 0.56 -2.75
C PHE A 129 15.08 1.60 -3.27
N GLY A 130 14.78 1.59 -4.57
CA GLY A 130 13.79 2.48 -5.16
C GLY A 130 12.39 2.30 -4.57
N GLU A 131 11.95 1.06 -4.39
CA GLU A 131 10.66 0.74 -3.75
C GLU A 131 10.61 1.24 -2.30
N ALA A 132 11.65 0.95 -1.50
CA ALA A 132 11.72 1.36 -0.10
C ALA A 132 11.83 2.89 0.05
N ALA A 133 12.65 3.54 -0.77
CA ALA A 133 12.80 5.00 -0.78
C ALA A 133 11.50 5.70 -1.13
N TRP A 134 10.77 5.21 -2.15
CA TRP A 134 9.46 5.75 -2.52
C TRP A 134 8.49 5.73 -1.34
N ARG A 135 8.35 4.57 -0.69
CA ARG A 135 7.47 4.40 0.47
C ARG A 135 7.89 5.30 1.61
N PHE A 136 9.18 5.33 1.94
CA PHE A 136 9.73 6.20 2.99
C PHE A 136 9.38 7.68 2.75
N PHE A 137 9.65 8.21 1.56
CA PHE A 137 9.35 9.61 1.25
C PHE A 137 7.86 9.91 1.31
N PHE A 138 7.03 8.99 0.83
CA PHE A 138 5.59 9.17 0.90
C PHE A 138 5.13 9.20 2.36
N TYR A 139 5.44 8.18 3.15
CA TYR A 139 5.00 8.10 4.54
C TYR A 139 5.51 9.27 5.38
N LEU A 140 6.75 9.70 5.15
CA LEU A 140 7.29 10.90 5.79
C LEU A 140 6.50 12.16 5.41
N SER A 141 6.16 12.32 4.12
CA SER A 141 5.38 13.46 3.64
C SER A 141 3.94 13.43 4.17
N ALA A 142 3.32 12.25 4.22
CA ALA A 142 1.99 12.03 4.78
C ALA A 142 1.98 12.34 6.28
N PHE A 143 2.95 11.84 7.05
CA PHE A 143 3.09 12.13 8.47
C PHE A 143 3.28 13.63 8.74
N VAL A 144 4.18 14.30 8.02
CA VAL A 144 4.41 15.75 8.20
C VAL A 144 3.17 16.56 7.80
N GLY A 145 2.51 16.19 6.70
CA GLY A 145 1.27 16.82 6.25
C GLY A 145 0.11 16.62 7.23
N GLY A 146 -0.07 15.40 7.71
CA GLY A 146 -1.05 15.03 8.74
C GLY A 146 -0.79 15.76 10.04
N LEU A 147 0.44 15.75 10.54
CA LEU A 147 0.82 16.50 11.75
C LEU A 147 0.51 17.98 11.60
N SER A 148 0.86 18.58 10.46
CA SER A 148 0.56 19.98 10.16
C SER A 148 -0.94 20.28 10.14
N CYS A 149 -1.76 19.34 9.64
CA CYS A 149 -3.22 19.50 9.62
C CYS A 149 -3.87 19.33 11.01
N LEU A 150 -3.24 18.56 11.91
CA LEU A 150 -3.79 18.17 13.20
C LEU A 150 -3.26 18.97 14.39
N ILE A 151 -2.05 19.53 14.32
CA ILE A 151 -1.39 20.16 15.48
C ILE A 151 -2.21 21.30 16.11
N ASP A 152 -2.92 22.07 15.28
CA ASP A 152 -3.77 23.18 15.71
C ASP A 152 -5.19 22.74 16.13
N ARG A 153 -5.48 21.44 16.06
CA ARG A 153 -6.81 20.89 16.33
C ARG A 153 -6.92 20.43 17.77
N ARG A 154 -8.06 20.75 18.40
CA ARG A 154 -8.29 20.45 19.83
C ARG A 154 -8.22 18.95 20.13
N TRP A 155 -8.73 18.11 19.23
CA TRP A 155 -8.75 16.66 19.40
C TRP A 155 -7.38 15.99 19.28
N PHE A 156 -6.36 16.69 18.76
CA PHE A 156 -4.99 16.21 18.81
C PHE A 156 -4.43 16.21 20.25
N TRP A 157 -4.85 17.17 21.06
CA TRP A 157 -4.40 17.32 22.45
C TRP A 157 -5.36 16.69 23.46
N ASP A 158 -6.66 16.76 23.21
CA ASP A 158 -7.69 16.13 24.05
C ASP A 158 -8.59 15.19 23.24
N HIS A 159 -8.35 13.88 23.38
CA HIS A 159 -9.10 12.83 22.70
C HIS A 159 -10.60 12.81 23.04
N ARG A 160 -11.03 13.45 24.13
CA ARG A 160 -12.47 13.59 24.45
C ARG A 160 -13.19 14.43 23.39
N GLU A 161 -12.50 15.38 22.79
CA GLU A 161 -13.02 16.22 21.70
C GLU A 161 -13.26 15.41 20.41
N CYS A 162 -12.72 14.19 20.27
CA CYS A 162 -13.06 13.31 19.15
C CYS A 162 -14.54 12.90 19.15
N TRP A 163 -15.16 12.79 20.32
CA TRP A 163 -16.55 12.31 20.47
C TRP A 163 -17.54 13.43 20.74
N ARG A 164 -17.04 14.64 21.00
CA ARG A 164 -17.87 15.81 21.25
C ARG A 164 -18.70 16.13 20.00
N GLU A 165 -20.02 16.25 20.19
CA GLU A 165 -21.01 16.54 19.14
C GLU A 165 -21.10 15.49 18.04
N TYR A 166 -20.51 14.30 18.23
CA TYR A 166 -20.69 13.19 17.29
C TYR A 166 -22.17 12.80 17.19
N PRO A 167 -22.73 12.60 15.98
CA PRO A 167 -22.11 12.53 14.66
C PRO A 167 -22.10 13.85 13.87
N VAL A 168 -22.54 14.97 14.46
CA VAL A 168 -22.61 16.29 13.82
C VAL A 168 -21.27 17.01 13.96
N GLN A 169 -20.26 16.49 13.28
CA GLN A 169 -18.91 17.06 13.27
C GLN A 169 -18.60 17.58 11.86
N PRO A 170 -18.41 18.90 11.68
CA PRO A 170 -18.06 19.45 10.38
C PRO A 170 -16.64 19.04 9.99
N MET A 171 -16.48 18.65 8.72
CA MET A 171 -15.19 18.29 8.15
C MET A 171 -14.60 19.48 7.39
N ASP A 172 -13.40 19.89 7.79
CA ASP A 172 -12.64 20.89 7.06
C ASP A 172 -12.05 20.33 5.77
N SER A 173 -11.91 21.19 4.76
CA SER A 173 -11.35 20.80 3.45
C SER A 173 -9.93 20.22 3.52
N ALA A 174 -9.11 20.66 4.49
CA ALA A 174 -7.78 20.10 4.70
C ALA A 174 -7.85 18.63 5.16
N LEU A 175 -8.77 18.31 6.08
CA LEU A 175 -8.97 16.95 6.58
C LEU A 175 -9.57 16.05 5.49
N TYR A 176 -10.46 16.60 4.66
CA TYR A 176 -10.98 15.92 3.48
C TYR A 176 -9.84 15.48 2.56
N TRP A 177 -8.96 16.40 2.16
CA TRP A 177 -7.85 16.07 1.27
C TRP A 177 -6.86 15.11 1.92
N TYR A 178 -6.60 15.26 3.22
CA TYR A 178 -5.76 14.30 3.95
C TYR A 178 -6.35 12.88 3.84
N TYR A 179 -7.64 12.71 4.11
CA TYR A 179 -8.34 11.43 3.96
C TYR A 179 -8.27 10.87 2.54
N MET A 180 -8.55 11.69 1.53
CA MET A 180 -8.63 11.23 0.13
C MET A 180 -7.25 10.88 -0.44
N LEU A 181 -6.23 11.65 -0.08
CA LEU A 181 -4.84 11.38 -0.49
C LEU A 181 -4.34 10.09 0.15
N GLU A 182 -4.61 9.87 1.44
CA GLU A 182 -4.21 8.64 2.12
C GLU A 182 -4.90 7.41 1.55
N LEU A 183 -6.22 7.49 1.36
CA LEU A 183 -7.01 6.41 0.77
C LEU A 183 -6.55 6.10 -0.66
N GLY A 184 -6.26 7.14 -1.44
CA GLY A 184 -5.66 7.02 -2.78
C GLY A 184 -4.29 6.34 -2.74
N PHE A 185 -3.43 6.68 -1.78
CA PHE A 185 -2.12 6.07 -1.64
C PHE A 185 -2.23 4.58 -1.27
N TYR A 186 -3.00 4.21 -0.25
CA TYR A 186 -3.22 2.80 0.08
C TYR A 186 -3.85 2.02 -1.08
N GLY A 187 -4.75 2.65 -1.83
CA GLY A 187 -5.27 2.11 -3.08
C GLY A 187 -4.17 1.87 -4.11
N SER A 188 -3.22 2.79 -4.26
CA SER A 188 -2.08 2.65 -5.18
C SER A 188 -1.16 1.47 -4.80
N LEU A 189 -0.94 1.24 -3.50
CA LEU A 189 -0.16 0.11 -3.00
C LEU A 189 -0.86 -1.21 -3.32
N LEU A 190 -2.19 -1.26 -3.12
CA LEU A 190 -2.99 -2.44 -3.46
C LEU A 190 -2.95 -2.74 -4.97
N LEU A 191 -3.04 -1.74 -5.84
CA LEU A 191 -2.97 -1.93 -7.30
C LEU A 191 -1.61 -2.47 -7.75
N ARG A 192 -0.53 -2.02 -7.11
CA ARG A 192 0.85 -2.41 -7.46
C ARG A 192 1.30 -3.71 -6.81
N ILE A 193 0.60 -4.22 -5.80
CA ILE A 193 1.05 -5.38 -5.01
C ILE A 193 1.35 -6.62 -5.85
N SER A 194 0.64 -6.82 -6.98
CA SER A 194 0.85 -7.97 -7.87
C SER A 194 2.05 -7.82 -8.82
N VAL A 195 2.48 -6.59 -9.07
CA VAL A 195 3.62 -6.23 -9.94
C VAL A 195 4.91 -6.11 -9.13
N ASP A 196 4.80 -5.62 -7.90
CA ASP A 196 5.91 -5.51 -6.96
C ASP A 196 6.44 -6.91 -6.58
N ILE A 197 7.67 -6.95 -6.07
CA ILE A 197 8.37 -8.20 -5.74
C ILE A 197 7.54 -8.99 -4.73
N LYS A 198 7.09 -10.19 -5.11
CA LYS A 198 6.33 -11.06 -4.20
C LYS A 198 7.21 -11.54 -3.05
N ARG A 199 6.91 -11.00 -1.86
CA ARG A 199 7.55 -11.39 -0.60
C ARG A 199 6.78 -12.55 0.05
N LYS A 200 7.37 -13.17 1.08
CA LYS A 200 6.76 -14.33 1.77
C LYS A 200 5.48 -13.94 2.53
N ASP A 201 5.43 -12.68 2.95
CA ASP A 201 4.38 -11.95 3.65
C ASP A 201 3.32 -11.35 2.71
N PHE A 202 3.32 -11.70 1.42
CA PHE A 202 2.39 -11.14 0.42
C PHE A 202 0.91 -11.19 0.85
N LYS A 203 0.44 -12.33 1.39
CA LYS A 203 -0.96 -12.48 1.81
C LYS A 203 -1.30 -11.57 2.99
N GLU A 204 -0.39 -11.46 3.95
CA GLU A 204 -0.55 -10.62 5.13
C GLU A 204 -0.59 -9.15 4.70
N GLN A 205 0.28 -8.74 3.78
CA GLN A 205 0.28 -7.38 3.24
C GLN A 205 -1.02 -7.06 2.49
N VAL A 206 -1.53 -7.96 1.64
CA VAL A 206 -2.82 -7.76 0.94
C VAL A 206 -3.96 -7.61 1.93
N ILE A 207 -4.06 -8.49 2.93
CA ILE A 207 -5.11 -8.44 3.95
C ILE A 207 -5.01 -7.14 4.75
N HIS A 208 -3.80 -6.74 5.13
CA HIS A 208 -3.56 -5.47 5.82
C HIS A 208 -4.07 -4.28 5.01
N HIS A 209 -3.74 -4.20 3.71
CA HIS A 209 -4.13 -3.07 2.86
C HIS A 209 -5.64 -3.04 2.63
N LEU A 210 -6.28 -4.21 2.47
CA LEU A 210 -7.73 -4.29 2.39
C LEU A 210 -8.40 -3.83 3.70
N ALA A 211 -7.84 -4.23 4.84
CA ALA A 211 -8.33 -3.82 6.15
C ALA A 211 -8.17 -2.30 6.37
N THR A 212 -7.02 -1.70 6.02
CA THR A 212 -6.81 -0.25 6.17
C THR A 212 -7.73 0.54 5.23
N ILE A 213 -7.84 0.17 3.95
CA ILE A 213 -8.76 0.82 3.00
C ILE A 213 -10.21 0.72 3.49
N PHE A 214 -10.61 -0.44 3.99
CA PHE A 214 -11.95 -0.65 4.55
C PHE A 214 -12.18 0.25 5.78
N LEU A 215 -11.26 0.26 6.74
CA LEU A 215 -11.37 1.07 7.96
C LEU A 215 -11.41 2.57 7.65
N LEU A 216 -10.57 3.05 6.73
CA LEU A 216 -10.59 4.45 6.29
C LEU A 216 -11.93 4.80 5.62
N SER A 217 -12.39 3.95 4.70
CA SER A 217 -13.66 4.17 4.00
C SER A 217 -14.85 4.16 4.95
N PHE A 218 -14.86 3.21 5.89
CA PHE A 218 -15.89 3.09 6.91
C PHE A 218 -15.89 4.30 7.86
N SER A 219 -14.70 4.66 8.37
CA SER A 219 -14.51 5.83 9.24
C SER A 219 -14.98 7.12 8.57
N TYR A 220 -14.72 7.29 7.27
CA TYR A 220 -15.20 8.42 6.49
C TYR A 220 -16.73 8.43 6.38
N CYS A 221 -17.34 7.29 6.00
CA CYS A 221 -18.80 7.19 5.85
C CYS A 221 -19.56 7.41 7.16
N ALA A 222 -19.00 6.98 8.28
CA ALA A 222 -19.59 7.12 9.61
C ALA A 222 -19.28 8.47 10.29
N ASN A 223 -18.60 9.39 9.61
CA ASN A 223 -18.12 10.66 10.16
C ASN A 223 -17.23 10.52 11.42
N TYR A 224 -16.42 9.47 11.49
CA TYR A 224 -15.37 9.30 12.50
C TYR A 224 -14.10 10.08 12.17
N ILE A 225 -14.21 11.24 11.52
CA ILE A 225 -13.07 11.99 10.96
C ILE A 225 -12.06 12.40 12.03
N ARG A 226 -12.51 12.88 13.20
CA ARG A 226 -11.61 13.32 14.27
C ARG A 226 -10.73 12.19 14.81
N ILE A 227 -11.32 11.03 15.13
CA ILE A 227 -10.56 9.88 15.61
C ILE A 227 -9.77 9.22 14.48
N GLY A 228 -10.35 9.13 13.28
CA GLY A 228 -9.73 8.52 12.12
C GLY A 228 -8.47 9.24 11.68
N THR A 229 -8.45 10.58 11.71
CA THR A 229 -7.23 11.37 11.40
C THR A 229 -6.10 11.14 12.41
N LEU A 230 -6.39 10.87 13.68
CA LEU A 230 -5.38 10.49 14.66
C LEU A 230 -4.83 9.08 14.40
N VAL A 231 -5.71 8.15 14.05
CA VAL A 231 -5.33 6.77 13.70
C VAL A 231 -4.46 6.76 12.45
N MET A 232 -4.79 7.55 11.43
CA MET A 232 -3.99 7.71 10.21
C MET A 232 -2.59 8.24 10.53
N LEU A 233 -2.48 9.33 11.31
CA LEU A 233 -1.20 9.90 11.70
C LEU A 233 -0.31 8.90 12.47
N LEU A 234 -0.90 8.11 13.36
CA LEU A 234 -0.19 7.06 14.10
C LEU A 234 0.24 5.91 13.19
N HIS A 235 -0.61 5.54 12.24
CA HIS A 235 -0.33 4.49 11.28
C HIS A 235 0.85 4.89 10.37
N ASP A 236 0.83 6.11 9.80
CA ASP A 236 1.95 6.66 9.03
C ASP A 236 3.27 6.65 9.80
N SER A 237 3.24 7.05 11.08
CA SER A 237 4.45 7.06 11.93
C SER A 237 5.05 5.66 12.12
N SER A 238 4.19 4.63 12.17
CA SER A 238 4.59 3.24 12.35
C SER A 238 5.17 2.66 11.05
N ASP A 239 4.58 3.01 9.91
CA ASP A 239 5.04 2.56 8.59
C ASP A 239 6.43 3.13 8.25
N ILE A 240 6.73 4.38 8.65
CA ILE A 240 8.08 4.96 8.55
C ILE A 240 9.10 4.09 9.32
N LEU A 241 8.78 3.73 10.56
CA LEU A 241 9.68 2.92 11.39
C LEU A 241 9.91 1.54 10.80
N LEU A 242 8.88 0.92 10.21
CA LEU A 242 8.98 -0.38 9.55
C LEU A 242 9.90 -0.32 8.32
N GLU A 243 9.74 0.67 7.45
CA GLU A 243 10.55 0.82 6.24
C GLU A 243 12.03 1.12 6.56
N VAL A 244 12.31 1.97 7.55
CA VAL A 244 13.68 2.27 7.98
C VAL A 244 14.33 1.06 8.66
N THR A 245 13.60 0.38 9.56
CA THR A 245 14.18 -0.66 10.41
C THR A 245 14.36 -1.99 9.67
N ILE A 246 13.37 -2.38 8.85
CA ILE A 246 13.34 -3.72 8.28
C ILE A 246 13.91 -3.74 6.87
N GLU A 247 13.62 -2.72 6.06
CA GLU A 247 13.97 -2.75 4.64
C GLU A 247 15.30 -2.06 4.35
N MET A 248 15.52 -0.86 4.88
CA MET A 248 16.78 -0.15 4.64
C MET A 248 17.99 -0.82 5.33
N MET A 249 17.82 -1.43 6.51
CA MET A 249 18.91 -2.19 7.16
C MET A 249 19.24 -3.54 6.50
N ARG A 250 18.39 -4.04 5.60
CA ARG A 250 18.60 -5.32 4.88
C ARG A 250 19.19 -5.15 3.47
N LEU A 251 19.35 -3.91 3.00
CA LEU A 251 19.97 -3.58 1.72
C LEU A 251 21.49 -3.51 1.83
#